data_AF-A0A7V2AJ42-F1
#
_entry.id   AF-A0A7V2AJ42-F1
#
_cell.length_a   1.000
_cell.length_b   1.000
_cell.length_c   1.000
_cell.angle_alpha   90.00
_cell.angle_beta   90.00
_cell.angle_gamma   90.00
#
_symmetry.space_group_name_H-M   'P 1'
#
loop_
_entity.id
_entity.type
_entity.pdbx_description
1 polymer ?
#
loop_
_entity_poly.entity_id
_entity_poly.type
_entity_poly.pdbx_seq_one_letter_code
_entity_poly.pdbx_strand_id
1 'polypeptide(L)' 'FPSAFIGILFTGAMLTEIIFSLDGLGLLGFEAALGRDYPVMFGSLFFFTLLGLVMNLIGDLMYHVIDPRIDFEKRGS' A
#
# COMPACT_ATOMS: atom_id res chain seq x y z
N PHE A 1 8.72 -12.40 -0.18
CA PHE A 1 9.73 -11.37 0.13
C PHE A 1 9.38 -9.92 -0.27
N PRO A 2 8.34 -9.60 -1.08
CA PRO A 2 7.95 -8.20 -1.34
C PRO A 2 7.26 -7.47 -0.16
N SER A 3 6.52 -8.20 0.68
CA SER A 3 5.73 -7.61 1.79
C SER A 3 6.56 -6.92 2.87
N ALA A 4 7.78 -7.39 3.11
CA ALA A 4 8.71 -6.75 4.05
C ALA A 4 9.15 -5.36 3.56
N PHE A 5 9.34 -5.18 2.25
CA PHE A 5 9.71 -3.90 1.66
C PHE A 5 8.58 -2.88 1.82
N ILE A 6 7.32 -3.31 1.64
CA ILE A 6 6.14 -2.47 1.85
C ILE A 6 6.03 -2.02 3.31
N GLY A 7 6.28 -2.90 4.28
CA GLY A 7 6.27 -2.54 5.70
C GLY A 7 7.36 -1.54 6.10
N ILE A 8 8.55 -1.66 5.50
CA ILE A 8 9.66 -0.72 5.70
C ILE A 8 9.33 0.64 5.06
N LEU A 9 8.76 0.66 3.85
CA LEU A 9 8.32 1.89 3.21
C LEU A 9 7.21 2.59 3.99
N PHE A 10 6.26 1.84 4.55
CA PHE A 10 5.19 2.39 5.37
C PHE A 10 5.73 3.04 6.65
N THR A 11 6.57 2.32 7.39
CA THR A 11 7.19 2.84 8.62
C THR A 11 8.11 4.02 8.32
N GLY A 12 8.85 3.94 7.21
CA GLY A 12 9.71 5.02 6.72
C GLY A 12 8.90 6.27 6.36
N ALA A 13 7.76 6.12 5.68
CA ALA A 13 6.89 7.24 5.33
C ALA A 13 6.35 7.95 6.58
N MET A 14 5.87 7.19 7.57
CA MET A 14 5.42 7.75 8.85
C MET A 14 6.56 8.47 9.60
N LEU A 15 7.75 7.88 9.62
CA LEU A 15 8.93 8.51 10.25
C LEU A 15 9.28 9.83 9.56
N THR A 16 9.23 9.87 8.22
CA THR A 16 9.48 11.11 7.47
C THR A 16 8.41 12.17 7.71
N GLU A 17 7.13 11.77 7.83
CA GLU A 17 6.04 12.68 8.17
C GLU A 17 6.28 13.34 9.53
N ILE A 18 6.71 12.57 10.53
CA ILE A 18 7.04 13.08 11.87
C ILE A 18 8.25 14.02 11.84
N ILE A 19 9.36 13.61 11.21
CA ILE A 19 10.60 14.38 11.21
C ILE A 19 10.42 15.74 10.50
N PHE A 20 9.66 15.76 9.41
CA PHE A 20 9.42 16.97 8.63
C PHE A 20 8.15 17.73 9.03
N SER A 21 7.41 17.28 10.04
CA SER A 21 6.13 17.87 10.47
C SER A 21 5.12 18.00 9.31
N LEU A 22 5.00 16.95 8.51
CA LEU A 22 4.05 16.87 7.41
C LEU A 22 2.76 16.19 7.87
N ASP A 23 1.62 16.76 7.47
CA ASP A 23 0.29 16.18 7.68
C ASP A 23 0.03 15.07 6.66
N GLY A 24 0.70 13.93 6.85
CA GLY A 24 0.56 12.76 6.00
C GLY A 24 -0.44 11.73 6.52
N LEU A 25 -0.89 10.83 5.65
CA LEU A 25 -1.91 9.83 5.96
C LEU A 25 -1.42 8.76 6.94
N GLY A 26 -0.10 8.51 7.01
CA GLY A 26 0.50 7.54 7.93
C GLY A 26 0.35 8.01 9.37
N LEU A 27 0.75 9.25 9.63
CA LEU A 27 0.62 9.93 10.90
C LEU A 27 -0.85 10.10 11.28
N LEU A 28 -1.70 10.56 10.35
CA LEU A 28 -3.14 10.77 10.59
C LEU A 28 -3.87 9.48 10.99
N GLY A 29 -3.56 8.35 10.34
CA GLY A 29 -4.13 7.06 10.70
C GLY A 29 -3.66 6.57 12.08
N PHE A 30 -2.40 6.84 12.42
CA PHE A 30 -1.83 6.49 13.73
C PHE A 30 -2.44 7.33 14.86
N GLU A 31 -2.57 8.64 14.66
CA GLU A 31 -3.20 9.54 15.63
C GLU A 31 -4.69 9.23 15.81
N ALA A 32 -5.43 8.95 14.72
CA ALA A 32 -6.83 8.57 14.80
C ALA A 32 -7.04 7.26 15.58
N ALA A 33 -6.12 6.30 15.47
CA ALA A 33 -6.17 5.06 16.24
C ALA A 33 -5.97 5.32 17.75
N LEU A 34 -5.05 6.23 18.11
CA LEU A 34 -4.81 6.64 19.51
C LEU A 34 -5.95 7.49 20.07
N GLY A 35 -6.48 8.43 19.26
CA GLY A 35 -7.58 9.32 19.59
C GLY A 35 -8.95 8.63 19.62
N ARG A 36 -9.03 7.35 19.21
CA ARG A 36 -10.28 6.59 19.03
C ARG A 36 -11.25 7.28 18.07
N ASP A 37 -10.72 8.00 17.09
CA ASP A 37 -11.47 8.62 16.01
C ASP A 37 -11.76 7.59 14.93
N TYR A 38 -12.74 6.72 15.23
CA TYR A 38 -13.14 5.63 14.34
C TYR A 38 -13.43 6.06 12.90
N PRO A 39 -14.11 7.20 12.60
CA PRO A 39 -14.35 7.62 11.22
C PRO A 39 -13.05 7.86 10.43
N VAL A 40 -12.07 8.53 11.04
CA VAL A 40 -10.79 8.86 10.41
C VAL A 40 -9.90 7.61 10.32
N MET A 41 -9.93 6.76 11.35
CA MET A 41 -9.25 5.47 11.35
C MET A 41 -9.75 4.57 10.21
N PHE A 42 -11.06 4.41 10.04
CA PHE A 42 -11.62 3.61 8.94
C PHE A 42 -11.36 4.25 7.57
N GLY A 43 -11.41 5.58 7.47
CA GLY A 43 -11.09 6.30 6.24
C GLY A 43 -9.63 6.08 5.81
N SER A 44 -8.68 6.25 6.73
CA SER A 44 -7.26 6.02 6.46
C SER A 44 -6.96 4.55 6.12
N LEU A 45 -7.55 3.59 6.86
CA LEU A 45 -7.47 2.17 6.54
C LEU A 45 -7.97 1.85 5.13
N PHE A 46 -9.14 2.39 4.74
CA PHE A 46 -9.66 2.21 3.40
C PHE A 46 -8.70 2.73 2.34
N PHE A 47 -8.15 3.94 2.52
CA PHE A 47 -7.16 4.51 1.61
C PHE A 47 -5.91 3.65 1.49
N PHE A 48 -5.35 3.18 2.61
CA PHE A 48 -4.18 2.29 2.58
C PHE A 48 -4.46 0.97 1.88
N THR A 49 -5.64 0.40 2.10
CA THR A 49 -6.04 -0.85 1.47
C THR A 49 -6.22 -0.67 -0.04
N LEU A 50 -6.85 0.43 -0.46
CA LEU A 50 -7.02 0.80 -1.86
C LEU A 50 -5.67 1.03 -2.54
N LEU A 51 -4.75 1.74 -1.89
CA LEU A 51 -3.41 1.99 -2.42
C LEU A 51 -2.62 0.68 -2.53
N GLY A 52 -2.74 -0.21 -1.54
CA GLY A 52 -2.18 -1.55 -1.59
C GLY A 52 -2.75 -2.38 -2.76
N LEU A 53 -4.06 -2.32 -3.00
CA LEU A 53 -4.69 -2.97 -4.16
C LEU A 53 -4.12 -2.42 -5.48
N VAL A 54 -4.01 -1.09 -5.60
CA VAL A 54 -3.44 -0.44 -6.80
C VAL A 54 -2.00 -0.86 -7.01
N MET A 55 -1.18 -0.93 -5.95
CA MET A 55 0.21 -1.39 -6.05
C MET A 55 0.32 -2.86 -6.44
N ASN A 56 -0.59 -3.72 -5.94
CA ASN A 56 -0.66 -5.11 -6.39
C ASN A 56 -1.08 -5.21 -7.86
N LEU A 57 -2.07 -4.42 -8.29
CA LEU A 57 -2.51 -4.37 -9.69
C LEU A 57 -1.41 -3.87 -10.62
N ILE A 58 -0.67 -2.83 -10.20
CA ILE A 58 0.51 -2.34 -10.93
C ILE A 58 1.58 -3.44 -10.98
N GLY A 59 1.76 -4.19 -9.89
CA GLY A 59 2.62 -5.36 -9.84
C GLY A 59 2.22 -6.38 -10.89
N ASP A 60 0.95 -6.81 -10.90
CA ASP A 60 0.40 -7.78 -11.86
C ASP A 60 0.57 -7.30 -13.31
N LEU A 61 0.33 -6.01 -13.57
CA LEU A 61 0.49 -5.41 -14.88
C LEU A 61 1.97 -5.33 -15.30
N MET A 62 2.86 -4.95 -14.38
CA MET A 62 4.31 -4.98 -14.62
C MET A 62 4.79 -6.41 -14.87
N TYR A 63 4.29 -7.41 -14.14
CA TYR A 63 4.61 -8.81 -14.38
C TYR A 63 4.17 -9.24 -15.79
N HIS A 64 2.98 -8.84 -16.24
CA HIS A 64 2.52 -9.12 -17.60
C HIS A 64 3.37 -8.43 -18.68
N VAL A 65 3.80 -7.18 -18.45
CA VAL A 65 4.61 -6.42 -19.41
C VAL A 65 6.07 -6.89 -19.45
N ILE A 66 6.64 -7.26 -18.30
CA ILE A 66 8.04 -7.67 -18.16
C ILE A 66 8.23 -9.14 -18.56
N ASP A 67 7.25 -10.02 -18.34
CA ASP A 67 7.32 -11.42 -18.75
C ASP A 67 6.21 -11.78 -19.77
N PRO A 68 6.47 -11.64 -21.09
CA PRO A 68 5.52 -11.99 -22.14
C PRO A 68 5.34 -13.50 -22.32
N ARG A 69 5.86 -14.36 -21.43
CA ARG A 69 5.62 -15.83 -21.48
C ARG A 69 4.40 -16.28 -20.69
N ILE A 70 3.71 -15.39 -19.98
CA ILE A 70 2.41 -15.69 -19.37
C ILE A 70 1.32 -15.56 -20.46
N ASP A 71 1.50 -16.31 -21.54
CA ASP A 71 0.45 -16.58 -22.52
C ASP A 71 -0.54 -17.56 -21.88
N PHE A 72 -1.80 -17.13 -21.77
CA PHE A 72 -2.94 -17.97 -21.36
C PHE A 72 -3.29 -19.06 -22.40
N GLU A 73 -2.46 -19.29 -23.44
CA GLU A 73 -2.74 -20.26 -24.51
C GLU A 73 -2.43 -21.73 -24.18
N LYS A 74 -1.68 -22.05 -23.12
CA LYS A 74 -1.26 -23.45 -22.83
C LYS A 74 -2.02 -24.18 -21.71
N ARG A 75 -3.25 -23.77 -21.39
CA ARG A 75 -4.17 -24.53 -20.51
C ARG A 75 -5.47 -24.93 -21.22
N GLY A 76 -5.35 -25.36 -22.47
CA GLY A 76 -6.44 -25.92 -23.27
C GLY A 76 -5.94 -26.92 -24.30
N SER A 77 -5.26 -27.97 -23.85
CA SER A 77 -5.10 -29.23 -24.59
C SER A 77 -5.48 -30.39 -23.70
#